data_AF-A0A2H5ZU65-F1
#
_entry.id   AF-A0A2H5ZU65-F1
#
_cell.length_a   1.000
_cell.length_b   1.000
_cell.length_c   1.000
_cell.angle_alpha   90.00
_cell.angle_beta   90.00
_cell.angle_gamma   90.00
#
_symmetry.space_group_name_H-M   'P 1'
#
loop_
_entity.id
_entity.type
_entity.pdbx_description
1 polymer ?
#
loop_
_entity_poly.entity_id
_entity_poly.type
_entity_poly.pdbx_seq_one_letter_code
_entity_poly.pdbx_strand_id
1 'polypeptide(L)'
;MTVARDLLDRVVRSVRESATSVARESERLARVARVRLEIGNLQARLEDRYTEIGRLVHARYRAGCLGDPELGRLCEPAEALEAEIRRLEQELAELRSSEPRGEPARPAGEDRPQNSGGP
;
A
#
# COMPACT_ATOMS: atom_id res chain seq x y z
N MET A 1 -42.91 15.97 -18.25
CA MET A 1 -42.04 16.41 -17.14
C MET A 1 -41.22 15.28 -16.51
N THR A 2 -41.12 14.10 -17.14
CA THR A 2 -40.41 12.92 -16.60
C THR A 2 -38.94 12.86 -17.02
N VAL A 3 -38.64 13.19 -18.29
CA VAL A 3 -37.29 13.09 -18.87
C VAL A 3 -36.25 13.95 -18.15
N ALA A 4 -36.63 15.14 -17.68
CA ALA A 4 -35.73 16.04 -16.95
C ALA A 4 -35.37 15.52 -15.54
N ARG A 5 -36.27 14.80 -14.86
CA ARG A 5 -35.97 14.13 -13.58
C ARG A 5 -35.03 12.94 -13.78
N ASP A 6 -35.25 12.16 -14.82
CA ASP A 6 -34.42 10.98 -15.12
C ASP A 6 -32.96 11.34 -15.47
N LEU A 7 -32.72 12.54 -16.00
CA LEU A 7 -31.37 13.05 -16.29
C LEU A 7 -30.68 13.57 -15.02
N LEU A 8 -31.40 14.31 -14.17
CA LEU A 8 -30.90 14.76 -12.87
C LEU A 8 -30.56 13.58 -11.96
N ASP A 9 -31.41 12.55 -11.91
CA ASP A 9 -31.17 11.35 -11.11
C ASP A 9 -29.93 10.57 -11.59
N ARG A 10 -29.65 10.57 -12.89
CA ARG A 10 -28.43 9.96 -13.45
C ARG A 10 -27.17 10.74 -13.09
N VAL A 11 -27.23 12.07 -13.13
CA VAL A 11 -26.11 12.93 -12.74
C VAL A 11 -25.85 12.81 -11.23
N VAL A 12 -26.89 12.84 -10.40
CA VAL A 12 -26.78 12.67 -8.94
C VAL A 12 -26.22 11.29 -8.59
N ARG A 13 -26.68 10.24 -9.28
CA ARG A 13 -26.16 8.87 -9.09
C ARG A 13 -24.69 8.76 -9.50
N SER A 14 -24.32 9.31 -10.65
CA SER A 14 -22.93 9.34 -11.13
C SER A 14 -22.00 10.10 -10.19
N VAL A 15 -22.40 11.28 -9.69
CA VAL A 15 -21.63 12.04 -8.70
C VAL A 15 -21.48 11.27 -7.39
N ARG A 16 -22.54 10.60 -6.93
CA ARG A 16 -22.51 9.77 -5.72
C ARG A 16 -21.59 8.57 -5.86
N GLU A 17 -21.57 7.92 -7.03
CA GLU A 17 -20.68 6.81 -7.37
C GLU A 17 -19.22 7.27 -7.48
N SER A 18 -18.96 8.44 -8.08
CA SER A 18 -17.61 9.03 -8.15
C SER A 18 -17.07 9.40 -6.76
N ALA A 19 -17.89 10.05 -5.92
CA ALA A 19 -17.49 10.42 -4.56
C ALA A 19 -17.18 9.19 -3.68
N THR A 20 -17.97 8.11 -3.81
CA THR A 20 -17.70 6.86 -3.09
C THR A 20 -16.45 6.14 -3.60
N SER A 21 -16.14 6.23 -4.90
CA SER A 21 -14.89 5.70 -5.47
C SER A 21 -13.65 6.45 -4.96
N VAL A 22 -13.68 7.79 -4.95
CA VAL A 22 -12.57 8.64 -4.47
C VAL A 22 -12.30 8.44 -2.97
N ALA A 23 -13.36 8.33 -2.16
CA ALA A 23 -13.21 8.09 -0.71
C ALA A 23 -12.52 6.74 -0.43
N ARG A 24 -12.93 5.68 -1.14
CA ARG A 24 -12.32 4.34 -1.01
C ARG A 24 -10.86 4.31 -1.45
N GLU A 25 -10.53 4.99 -2.55
CA GLU A 25 -9.14 5.08 -3.02
C GLU A 25 -8.26 5.86 -2.05
N SER A 26 -8.78 6.96 -1.48
CA SER A 26 -8.07 7.75 -0.47
C SER A 26 -7.78 6.94 0.79
N GLU A 27 -8.76 6.17 1.27
CA GLU A 27 -8.60 5.27 2.41
C GLU A 27 -7.54 4.19 2.14
N ARG A 28 -7.55 3.61 0.93
CA ARG A 28 -6.55 2.63 0.50
C ARG A 28 -5.14 3.23 0.48
N LEU A 29 -4.97 4.40 -0.12
CA LEU A 29 -3.69 5.10 -0.17
C LEU A 29 -3.19 5.46 1.22
N ALA A 30 -4.07 5.88 2.13
CA ALA A 30 -3.73 6.14 3.52
C ALA A 30 -3.24 4.86 4.23
N ARG A 31 -3.91 3.73 4.00
CA ARG A 31 -3.48 2.43 4.54
C ARG A 31 -2.13 2.00 3.99
N VAL A 32 -1.90 2.14 2.69
CA VAL A 32 -0.61 1.87 2.04
C VAL A 32 0.51 2.73 2.65
N ALA A 33 0.25 4.03 2.86
CA ALA A 33 1.23 4.94 3.46
C ALA A 33 1.56 4.54 4.90
N ARG A 34 0.55 4.16 5.69
CA ARG A 34 0.74 3.68 7.07
C ARG A 34 1.60 2.43 7.13
N VAL A 35 1.28 1.41 6.32
CA VAL A 35 2.05 0.15 6.28
C VAL A 35 3.50 0.41 5.86
N ARG A 36 3.74 1.29 4.87
CA ARG A 36 5.10 1.67 4.47
C ARG A 36 5.89 2.34 5.59
N LEU A 37 5.26 3.25 6.34
CA LEU A 37 5.90 3.91 7.47
C LEU A 37 6.27 2.91 8.56
N GLU A 38 5.37 1.96 8.84
CA GLU A 38 5.61 0.91 9.83
C GLU A 38 6.77 -0.01 9.44
N ILE A 39 6.83 -0.44 8.18
CA ILE A 39 7.98 -1.18 7.64
C ILE A 39 9.28 -0.40 7.84
N GLY A 40 9.31 0.89 7.48
CA GLY A 40 10.49 1.73 7.64
C GLY A 40 10.94 1.86 9.10
N ASN A 41 10.00 1.99 10.03
CA ASN A 41 10.31 2.03 11.47
C ASN A 41 10.87 0.69 11.97
N LEU A 42 10.32 -0.44 11.52
CA LEU A 42 10.81 -1.77 11.89
C LEU A 42 12.20 -2.04 11.30
N GLN A 43 12.44 -1.61 10.07
CA GLN A 43 13.77 -1.69 9.43
C GLN A 43 14.81 -0.89 10.22
N ALA A 44 14.50 0.35 10.63
CA ALA A 44 15.39 1.13 11.47
C ALA A 44 15.71 0.42 12.80
N ARG A 45 14.69 -0.15 13.45
CA ARG A 45 14.88 -0.93 14.69
C ARG A 45 15.71 -2.20 14.48
N LEU A 46 15.58 -2.84 13.32
CA LEU A 46 16.37 -4.01 12.96
C LEU A 46 17.85 -3.64 12.77
N GLU A 47 18.13 -2.53 12.10
CA GLU A 47 19.50 -2.00 11.94
C GLU A 47 20.14 -1.64 13.29
N ASP A 48 19.39 -0.98 14.18
CA ASP A 48 19.84 -0.69 15.54
C ASP A 48 20.18 -1.99 16.29
N ARG A 49 19.33 -3.02 16.13
CA ARG A 49 19.54 -4.33 16.76
C ARG A 49 20.77 -5.04 16.20
N TYR A 50 20.99 -5.03 14.90
CA TYR A 50 22.22 -5.59 14.31
C TYR A 50 23.47 -4.85 14.79
N THR A 51 23.39 -3.52 14.92
CA THR A 51 24.47 -2.72 15.48
C THR A 51 24.80 -3.14 16.92
N GLU A 52 23.78 -3.36 17.75
CA GLU A 52 23.94 -3.83 19.13
C GLU A 52 24.57 -5.24 19.19
N ILE A 53 24.07 -6.17 18.37
CA ILE A 53 24.61 -7.53 18.25
C ILE A 53 26.10 -7.46 17.87
N GLY A 54 26.45 -6.68 16.84
CA GLY A 54 27.84 -6.51 16.39
C GLY A 54 28.76 -5.96 17.50
N ARG A 55 28.29 -4.96 18.27
CA ARG A 55 29.03 -4.43 19.42
C ARG A 55 29.27 -5.49 20.48
N LEU A 56 28.27 -6.31 20.81
CA LEU A 56 28.36 -7.39 21.78
C LEU A 56 29.31 -8.50 21.33
N VAL A 57 29.21 -8.92 20.06
CA VAL A 57 30.11 -9.91 19.44
C VAL A 57 31.55 -9.42 19.52
N HIS A 58 31.81 -8.19 19.11
CA HIS A 58 33.15 -7.60 19.13
C HIS A 58 33.70 -7.50 20.56
N ALA A 59 32.87 -7.13 21.54
CA ALA A 59 33.28 -7.10 22.95
C ALA A 59 33.68 -8.51 23.45
N ARG A 60 32.87 -9.54 23.16
CA ARG A 60 33.17 -10.92 23.54
C ARG A 60 34.43 -11.45 22.87
N TYR A 61 34.64 -11.13 21.59
CA TYR A 61 35.88 -11.43 20.86
C TYR A 61 37.11 -10.87 21.58
N ARG A 62 37.09 -9.57 21.92
CA ARG A 62 38.21 -8.94 22.64
C ARG A 62 38.47 -9.54 24.02
N ALA A 63 37.43 -10.04 24.68
CA ALA A 63 37.55 -10.70 25.98
C ALA A 63 38.08 -12.15 25.88
N GLY A 64 38.27 -12.70 24.67
CA GLY A 64 38.61 -14.11 24.48
C GLY A 64 37.48 -15.07 24.84
N CYS A 65 36.26 -14.55 25.02
CA CYS A 65 35.07 -15.29 25.41
C CYS A 65 34.08 -15.41 24.24
N LEU A 66 34.60 -15.47 23.01
CA LEU A 66 33.78 -15.74 21.82
C LEU A 66 33.42 -17.24 21.80
N GLY A 67 32.55 -17.62 22.73
CA GLY A 67 31.91 -18.93 22.79
C GLY A 67 30.44 -18.83 22.38
N ASP A 68 29.94 -19.96 21.88
CA ASP A 68 28.64 -20.26 21.28
C ASP A 68 27.42 -20.06 22.25
N PRO A 69 26.32 -20.82 22.12
CA PRO A 69 24.88 -20.50 21.93
C PRO A 69 24.23 -19.15 22.35
N GLU A 70 24.82 -18.32 23.20
CA GLU A 70 24.18 -17.04 23.60
C GLU A 70 24.03 -16.07 22.43
N LEU A 71 24.89 -16.18 21.42
CA LEU A 71 24.80 -15.41 20.18
C LEU A 71 23.49 -15.68 19.43
N GLY A 72 23.01 -16.94 19.42
CA GLY A 72 21.72 -17.28 18.81
C GLY A 72 20.55 -16.57 19.48
N ARG A 73 20.55 -16.49 20.82
CA ARG A 73 19.54 -15.75 21.58
C ARG A 73 19.55 -14.24 21.31
N LEU A 74 20.69 -13.68 20.96
CA LEU A 74 20.79 -12.26 20.59
C LEU A 74 20.09 -11.96 19.25
N CYS A 75 19.98 -12.97 18.38
CA CYS A 75 19.35 -12.87 17.07
C CYS A 75 17.83 -13.05 17.12
N GLU A 76 17.26 -13.75 18.10
CA GLU A 76 15.81 -14.01 18.18
C GLU A 76 14.95 -12.73 18.03
N PRO A 77 15.29 -11.59 18.67
CA PRO A 77 14.50 -10.37 18.50
C PRO A 77 14.67 -9.73 17.11
N ALA A 78 15.82 -9.92 16.46
CA ALA A 78 16.03 -9.48 15.07
C ALA A 78 15.17 -10.32 14.12
N GLU A 79 15.15 -11.64 14.30
CA GLU A 79 14.31 -12.56 13.51
C GLU A 79 12.81 -12.24 13.67
N ALA A 80 12.38 -11.86 14.87
CA ALA A 80 11.00 -11.42 15.11
C ALA A 80 10.66 -10.13 14.35
N LEU A 81 11.57 -9.14 14.32
CA LEU A 81 11.41 -7.92 13.53
C LEU A 81 11.36 -8.22 12.04
N GLU A 82 12.24 -9.10 11.54
CA GLU A 82 12.22 -9.53 10.15
C GLU A 82 10.91 -10.25 9.77
N ALA A 83 10.40 -11.11 10.64
CA ALA A 83 9.14 -11.81 10.41
C ALA A 83 7.98 -10.82 10.29
N GLU A 84 7.96 -9.79 11.14
CA GLU A 84 6.95 -8.75 11.11
C GLU A 84 7.06 -7.87 9.86
N ILE A 85 8.29 -7.51 9.45
CA ILE A 85 8.53 -6.81 8.18
C ILE A 85 7.98 -7.63 7.01
N ARG A 86 8.32 -8.93 6.93
CA ARG A 86 7.82 -9.83 5.87
C ARG A 86 6.29 -9.90 5.85
N ARG A 87 5.65 -9.95 7.02
CA ARG A 87 4.18 -9.93 7.16
C ARG A 87 3.58 -8.65 6.58
N LEU A 88 4.14 -7.48 6.93
CA LEU A 88 3.66 -6.19 6.44
C LEU A 88 3.96 -5.96 4.96
N GLU A 89 5.07 -6.49 4.44
CA GLU A 89 5.39 -6.49 3.01
C GLU A 89 4.37 -7.32 2.21
N GLN A 90 3.94 -8.46 2.74
CA GLN A 90 2.86 -9.27 2.16
C GLN A 90 1.53 -8.52 2.17
N GLU A 91 1.14 -7.91 3.30
CA GLU A 91 -0.06 -7.07 3.37
C GLU A 91 -0.01 -5.91 2.36
N LEU A 92 1.14 -5.27 2.23
CA LEU A 92 1.35 -4.18 1.27
C LEU A 92 1.24 -4.66 -0.18
N ALA A 93 1.66 -5.88 -0.49
CA ALA A 93 1.49 -6.48 -1.81
C ALA A 93 0.00 -6.77 -2.10
N GLU A 94 -0.75 -7.29 -1.14
CA GLU A 94 -2.19 -7.54 -1.25
C GLU A 94 -3.00 -6.24 -1.44
N LEU A 95 -2.65 -5.18 -0.73
CA LEU A 95 -3.26 -3.85 -0.86
C LEU A 95 -3.00 -3.19 -2.23
N ARG A 96 -1.95 -3.62 -2.93
CA ARG A 96 -1.63 -3.15 -4.28
C ARG A 96 -2.28 -4.00 -5.36
N SER A 97 -2.42 -5.31 -5.14
CA SER A 97 -3.02 -6.23 -6.13
C SER A 97 -4.55 -6.18 -6.14
N SER A 98 -5.18 -5.66 -5.08
CA SER A 98 -6.63 -5.45 -4.98
C SER A 98 -7.15 -4.24 -5.79
N GLU A 99 -6.42 -3.80 -6.82
CA GLU A 99 -6.89 -2.80 -7.78
C GLU A 99 -8.24 -3.23 -8.41
N PRO A 100 -9.32 -2.44 -8.27
CA PRO A 100 -10.37 -2.49 -9.27
C PRO A 100 -9.73 -1.93 -10.55
N ARG A 101 -9.48 -2.81 -11.53
CA ARG A 101 -9.09 -2.42 -12.88
C ARG A 101 -10.04 -1.31 -13.33
N GLY A 102 -9.55 -0.07 -13.32
CA GLY A 102 -10.29 1.07 -13.83
C GLY A 102 -10.52 0.83 -15.30
N GLU A 103 -11.74 0.45 -15.65
CA GLU A 103 -12.18 0.43 -17.04
C GLU A 103 -12.00 1.87 -17.57
N PRO A 104 -11.21 2.09 -18.63
CA PRO A 104 -11.01 3.43 -19.14
C PRO A 104 -12.37 3.96 -19.57
N ALA A 105 -12.81 5.04 -18.92
CA ALA A 105 -14.01 5.76 -19.29
C ALA A 105 -13.90 6.13 -20.78
N ARG A 106 -14.70 5.47 -21.63
CA ARG A 106 -14.83 5.82 -23.04
C ARG A 106 -15.26 7.30 -23.09
N PRO A 107 -14.58 8.17 -23.85
CA PRO A 107 -15.09 9.52 -24.04
C PRO A 107 -16.43 9.43 -24.78
N ALA A 108 -17.50 9.73 -24.06
CA ALA A 108 -18.82 9.96 -24.64
C ALA A 108 -18.78 11.32 -25.34
N GLY A 109 -18.62 11.30 -26.66
CA GLY A 109 -18.57 12.52 -27.45
C GLY A 109 -18.22 12.30 -28.91
N GLU A 110 -19.03 11.53 -29.64
CA GLU A 110 -19.09 11.68 -31.10
C GLU A 110 -20.53 11.49 -31.58
N ASP A 111 -21.42 12.38 -31.16
CA ASP A 111 -22.63 12.68 -31.93
C ASP A 111 -22.21 13.51 -33.15
N ARG A 112 -21.88 12.85 -34.26
CA ARG A 112 -21.86 13.52 -35.57
C ARG A 112 -23.30 13.71 -36.02
N PRO A 113 -23.78 14.95 -36.22
CA PRO A 113 -25.06 15.15 -36.87
C PRO A 113 -24.95 14.68 -38.33
N GLN A 114 -25.87 13.80 -38.72
CA GLN A 114 -26.10 13.43 -40.11
C GLN A 114 -26.54 14.70 -40.86
N ASN A 115 -25.67 15.26 -41.69
CA ASN A 115 -26.08 16.29 -42.65
C ASN A 115 -26.28 15.64 -44.02
N SER A 116 -27.54 15.42 -44.35
CA SER A 116 -28.05 15.15 -45.70
C SER A 116 -27.97 16.42 -46.56
N GLY A 117 -27.27 16.38 -47.69
CA GLY A 117 -27.32 17.43 -48.70
C GLY A 117 -26.52 17.07 -49.94
N GLY A 118 -27.24 16.80 -51.04
CA GLY A 118 -26.69 16.48 -52.37
C GLY A 118 -25.95 17.65 -53.03
N PRO A 119 -25.43 17.43 -54.24
CA PRO A 119 -26.24 17.74 -55.42
C PRO A 119 -26.53 16.55 -56.35
#